data_AF-A0A948EG51-F1
#
_entry.id   AF-A0A948EG51-F1
#
_cell.length_a   1.000
_cell.length_b   1.000
_cell.length_c   1.000
_cell.angle_alpha   90.00
_cell.angle_beta   90.00
_cell.angle_gamma   90.00
#
_symmetry.space_group_name_H-M   'P 1'
#
loop_
_entity.id
_entity.type
_entity.pdbx_description
1 polymer ?
#
loop_
_entity_poly.entity_id
_entity_poly.type
_entity_poly.pdbx_seq_one_letter_code
_entity_poly.pdbx_strand_id
1 'polypeptide(L)'
;MNKKIEISILIFVILVGTAVFFSDKKKKDQIEKRREEVYEMFQPKKQKEVDFVAGTYSTGISVDGKNESLKLSLSPMRPTQEGARASLTISSADKNSSVWKLGGWDFTEDGNVMVNLNGTDQGSFDEPEIFEFAIQKDLLVATKYNKNIYNVKDLIFKKEIFSIEPVGTVDITLCGKKIKADSVVFGGLNFIKVFEKIVGENPKADFCNNIYNISYNFFDETLGVSVKEWRWKESGGYIPEENGPVNSHVMVLYSKKDLRQSTDPFNQSLFIYKFNFDKKEVSSLQAFDGSFRVIGSIEEKDYDNSLRGLSITDELVAHFKLIDSESNIQIKTSTFSWKGDDGYRILIPTTESFFVAKHRNPLSDFRIIPNQHYYQELAIIKQVFAKRDFILDEKNSSKNILDKSFYDYIQAYKNGVELCEVIVNPDSSSYGSETNFDTGYKLSVSCGNTFDKVYSEQIPFIKAVKNFKPEYKNLIVRIHEHSGDFFKVGVGGFRGGSSAVIKKEGENYRVLYISQEDPSCSLIEEENIPNETLKLFNIKGCYGGDNGFIWFNQ
;
A
#
# COMPACT_ATOMS: atom_id res chain seq x y z
N MET A 1 -38.68 -63.51 2.39
CA MET A 1 -38.15 -62.40 1.58
C MET A 1 -36.82 -62.82 0.97
N ASN A 2 -36.65 -62.61 -0.33
CA ASN A 2 -35.77 -63.40 -1.19
C ASN A 2 -34.36 -62.80 -1.27
N LYS A 3 -33.32 -63.50 -0.79
CA LYS A 3 -31.89 -63.10 -0.85
C LYS A 3 -31.41 -62.66 -2.23
N LYS A 4 -32.09 -63.08 -3.31
CA LYS A 4 -31.80 -62.65 -4.68
C LYS A 4 -32.09 -61.16 -4.92
N ILE A 5 -33.07 -60.58 -4.23
CA ILE A 5 -33.45 -59.17 -4.42
C ILE A 5 -32.42 -58.24 -3.77
N GLU A 6 -31.89 -58.61 -2.60
CA GLU A 6 -30.84 -57.83 -1.91
C GLU A 6 -29.52 -57.77 -2.69
N ILE A 7 -29.11 -58.89 -3.30
CA ILE A 7 -27.89 -58.93 -4.12
C ILE A 7 -28.04 -58.10 -5.39
N SER A 8 -29.22 -58.12 -6.04
CA SER A 8 -29.47 -57.29 -7.21
C SER A 8 -29.49 -55.80 -6.91
N ILE A 9 -30.03 -55.39 -5.74
CA ILE A 9 -30.01 -53.99 -5.31
C ILE A 9 -28.60 -53.53 -4.98
N LEU A 10 -27.80 -54.37 -4.29
CA LEU A 10 -26.41 -54.03 -3.95
C LEU A 10 -25.53 -53.87 -5.21
N ILE A 11 -25.69 -54.75 -6.21
CA ILE A 11 -24.97 -54.66 -7.48
C ILE A 11 -25.39 -53.39 -8.26
N PHE A 12 -26.67 -53.03 -8.23
CA PHE A 12 -27.16 -51.82 -8.88
C PHE A 12 -26.61 -50.54 -8.23
N VAL A 13 -26.55 -50.49 -6.89
CA VAL A 13 -25.98 -49.34 -6.15
C VAL A 13 -24.47 -49.19 -6.42
N ILE A 14 -23.73 -50.30 -6.52
CA ILE A 14 -22.30 -50.27 -6.84
C ILE A 14 -22.06 -49.83 -8.30
N LEU A 15 -22.87 -50.29 -9.25
CA LEU A 15 -22.76 -49.91 -10.66
C LEU A 15 -23.14 -48.43 -10.89
N VAL A 16 -24.18 -47.93 -10.23
CA VAL A 16 -24.57 -46.51 -10.32
C VAL A 16 -23.55 -45.61 -9.62
N GLY A 17 -23.05 -46.01 -8.45
CA GLY A 17 -22.00 -45.27 -7.73
C GLY A 17 -20.68 -45.17 -8.50
N THR A 18 -20.27 -46.24 -9.17
CA THR A 18 -19.06 -46.23 -10.02
C THR A 18 -19.25 -45.43 -11.30
N ALA A 19 -20.42 -45.49 -11.95
CA ALA A 19 -20.70 -44.69 -13.15
C ALA A 19 -20.70 -43.17 -12.87
N VAL A 20 -21.20 -42.74 -11.70
CA VAL A 20 -21.16 -41.33 -11.26
C VAL A 20 -19.72 -40.88 -10.97
N PHE A 21 -18.89 -41.74 -10.36
CA PHE A 21 -17.48 -41.43 -10.08
C PHE A 21 -16.61 -41.31 -11.35
N PHE A 22 -16.86 -42.12 -12.39
CA PHE A 22 -16.10 -42.05 -13.64
C PHE A 22 -16.54 -40.90 -14.56
N SER A 23 -17.80 -40.45 -14.46
CA SER A 23 -18.31 -39.29 -15.18
C SER A 23 -17.65 -37.99 -14.71
N ASP A 24 -17.32 -37.88 -13.42
CA ASP A 24 -16.79 -36.64 -12.85
C ASP A 24 -15.28 -36.46 -13.12
N LYS A 25 -14.52 -37.57 -13.16
CA LYS A 25 -13.08 -37.52 -13.45
C LYS A 25 -12.78 -37.04 -14.87
N LYS A 26 -13.46 -37.57 -15.89
CA LYS A 26 -13.28 -37.12 -17.28
C LYS A 26 -13.66 -35.65 -17.48
N LYS A 27 -14.67 -35.18 -16.73
CA LYS A 27 -15.13 -33.79 -16.80
C LYS A 27 -14.15 -32.85 -16.08
N LYS A 28 -13.59 -33.29 -14.96
CA LYS A 28 -12.51 -32.60 -14.24
C LYS A 28 -11.25 -32.49 -15.11
N ASP A 29 -10.79 -33.58 -15.72
CA ASP A 29 -9.62 -33.59 -16.60
C ASP A 29 -9.80 -32.69 -17.83
N GLN A 30 -11.02 -32.63 -18.40
CA GLN A 30 -11.33 -31.69 -19.50
C GLN A 30 -11.38 -30.23 -19.05
N ILE A 31 -11.83 -29.95 -17.82
CA ILE A 31 -11.85 -28.59 -17.25
C ILE A 31 -10.43 -28.13 -16.92
N GLU A 32 -9.59 -29.00 -16.34
CA GLU A 32 -8.18 -28.72 -16.07
C GLU A 32 -7.40 -28.46 -17.36
N LYS A 33 -7.57 -29.33 -18.37
CA LYS A 33 -6.95 -29.13 -19.68
C LYS A 33 -7.39 -27.82 -20.35
N ARG A 34 -8.69 -27.48 -20.31
CA ARG A 34 -9.18 -26.19 -20.82
C ARG A 34 -8.67 -25.01 -20.01
N ARG A 35 -8.45 -25.18 -18.71
CA ARG A 35 -7.92 -24.12 -17.83
C ARG A 35 -6.45 -23.86 -18.11
N GLU A 36 -5.65 -24.91 -18.38
CA GLU A 36 -4.26 -24.79 -18.84
C GLU A 36 -4.18 -24.14 -20.22
N GLU A 37 -5.01 -24.56 -21.18
CA GLU A 37 -5.08 -23.95 -22.52
C GLU A 37 -5.47 -22.46 -22.46
N VAL A 38 -6.42 -22.11 -21.58
CA VAL A 38 -6.81 -20.71 -21.31
C VAL A 38 -5.68 -19.95 -20.62
N TYR A 39 -5.01 -20.55 -19.65
CA TYR A 39 -3.89 -19.92 -18.93
C TYR A 39 -2.69 -19.64 -19.85
N GLU A 40 -2.40 -20.52 -20.80
CA GLU A 40 -1.39 -20.29 -21.85
C GLU A 40 -1.82 -19.23 -22.87
N MET A 41 -3.12 -19.11 -23.17
CA MET A 41 -3.63 -18.02 -24.02
C MET A 41 -3.60 -16.64 -23.34
N PHE A 42 -3.65 -16.58 -22.00
CA PHE A 42 -3.69 -15.34 -21.22
C PHE A 42 -2.35 -14.90 -20.61
N GLN A 43 -1.27 -15.68 -20.76
CA GLN A 43 0.08 -15.20 -20.51
C GLN A 43 0.56 -14.44 -21.77
N PRO A 44 0.66 -13.10 -21.74
CA PRO A 44 1.20 -12.40 -22.88
C PRO A 44 2.64 -12.87 -23.09
N LYS A 45 3.04 -13.24 -24.31
CA LYS A 45 4.45 -13.55 -24.67
C LYS A 45 5.45 -12.56 -24.05
N LYS A 46 5.04 -11.28 -23.92
CA LYS A 46 5.78 -10.19 -23.26
C LYS A 46 6.18 -10.46 -21.81
N GLN A 47 5.41 -11.22 -21.01
CA GLN A 47 5.71 -11.41 -19.59
C GLN A 47 6.97 -12.29 -19.37
N LYS A 48 7.14 -13.35 -20.17
CA LYS A 48 8.34 -14.21 -20.14
C LYS A 48 9.60 -13.47 -20.60
N GLU A 49 9.45 -12.52 -21.52
CA GLU A 49 10.54 -11.67 -22.01
C GLU A 49 10.94 -10.62 -20.95
N VAL A 50 9.97 -10.01 -20.25
CA VAL A 50 10.21 -9.10 -19.12
C VAL A 50 10.96 -9.78 -17.97
N ASP A 51 10.55 -11.00 -17.59
CA ASP A 51 11.18 -11.75 -16.49
C ASP A 51 12.62 -12.17 -16.81
N PHE A 52 12.95 -12.36 -18.10
CA PHE A 52 14.32 -12.64 -18.53
C PHE A 52 15.22 -11.40 -18.46
N VAL A 53 14.72 -10.24 -18.88
CA VAL A 53 15.48 -8.97 -18.97
C VAL A 53 15.75 -8.37 -17.59
N ALA A 54 14.87 -8.60 -16.62
CA ALA A 54 15.11 -8.21 -15.24
C ALA A 54 16.34 -8.95 -14.67
N GLY A 55 17.31 -8.20 -14.16
CA GLY A 55 18.53 -8.74 -13.58
C GLY A 55 19.70 -7.78 -13.58
N THR A 56 20.83 -8.29 -13.11
CA THR A 56 22.11 -7.58 -13.11
C THR A 56 23.05 -8.26 -14.11
N TYR A 57 23.71 -7.45 -14.92
CA TYR A 57 24.61 -7.88 -15.96
C TYR A 57 25.93 -7.13 -15.84
N SER A 58 27.04 -7.76 -16.23
CA SER A 58 28.34 -7.10 -16.26
C SER A 58 29.16 -7.42 -17.51
N THR A 59 30.07 -6.51 -17.82
CA THR A 59 31.07 -6.65 -18.87
C THR A 59 32.33 -5.89 -18.49
N GLY A 60 33.49 -6.37 -18.95
CA GLY A 60 34.73 -5.58 -18.91
C GLY A 60 34.81 -4.66 -20.12
N ILE A 61 35.36 -3.45 -19.92
CA ILE A 61 35.66 -2.49 -20.98
C ILE A 61 37.04 -1.87 -20.76
N SER A 62 37.55 -1.17 -21.78
CA SER A 62 38.75 -0.35 -21.65
C SER A 62 38.40 1.11 -21.96
N VAL A 63 38.45 1.98 -20.95
CA VAL A 63 38.19 3.43 -21.09
C VAL A 63 39.51 4.15 -20.90
N ASP A 64 39.94 4.92 -21.90
CA ASP A 64 41.21 5.67 -21.90
C ASP A 64 42.44 4.81 -21.53
N GLY A 65 42.44 3.54 -21.94
CA GLY A 65 43.51 2.58 -21.69
C GLY A 65 43.50 1.96 -20.28
N LYS A 66 42.53 2.28 -19.43
CA LYS A 66 42.30 1.61 -18.14
C LYS A 66 41.26 0.50 -18.27
N ASN A 67 41.48 -0.63 -17.60
CA ASN A 67 40.49 -1.70 -17.53
C ASN A 67 39.42 -1.34 -16.50
N GLU A 68 38.16 -1.27 -16.94
CA GLU A 68 37.01 -0.96 -16.11
C GLU A 68 35.96 -2.05 -16.23
N SER A 69 35.06 -2.14 -15.24
CA SER A 69 33.88 -2.99 -15.32
C SER A 69 32.62 -2.15 -15.37
N LEU A 70 31.75 -2.48 -16.32
CA LEU A 70 30.39 -1.95 -16.40
C LEU A 70 29.43 -2.94 -15.77
N LYS A 71 28.53 -2.44 -14.94
CA LYS A 71 27.45 -3.20 -14.32
C LYS A 71 26.10 -2.55 -14.64
N LEU A 72 25.29 -3.24 -15.44
CA LEU A 72 23.94 -2.81 -15.81
C LEU A 72 22.92 -3.56 -14.95
N SER A 73 22.06 -2.84 -14.24
CA SER A 73 20.95 -3.43 -13.49
C SER A 73 19.62 -2.97 -14.07
N LEU A 74 18.79 -3.92 -14.50
CA LEU A 74 17.46 -3.71 -15.04
C LEU A 74 16.45 -4.24 -14.04
N SER A 75 15.68 -3.35 -13.43
CA SER A 75 14.64 -3.72 -12.47
C SER A 75 13.27 -3.77 -13.16
N PRO A 76 12.46 -4.82 -12.93
CA PRO A 76 11.16 -4.94 -13.55
C PRO A 76 10.24 -3.83 -13.05
N MET A 77 9.28 -3.47 -13.90
CA MET A 77 8.23 -2.52 -13.57
C MET A 77 7.41 -3.07 -12.38
N ARG A 78 7.33 -2.30 -11.29
CA ARG A 78 6.30 -2.57 -10.28
C ARG A 78 4.97 -2.06 -10.84
N PRO A 79 3.85 -2.79 -10.66
CA PRO A 79 2.54 -2.40 -11.21
C PRO A 79 2.02 -1.01 -10.82
N THR A 80 2.70 -0.31 -9.91
CA THR A 80 2.29 0.95 -9.29
C THR A 80 3.27 2.12 -9.48
N GLN A 81 4.33 1.96 -10.30
CA GLN A 81 5.28 3.04 -10.62
C GLN A 81 5.34 3.33 -12.12
N GLU A 82 5.57 4.60 -12.49
CA GLU A 82 5.88 5.01 -13.86
C GLU A 82 7.29 4.51 -14.25
N GLY A 83 7.34 3.62 -15.24
CA GLY A 83 8.55 3.15 -15.92
C GLY A 83 9.31 2.00 -15.25
N ALA A 84 9.83 1.06 -16.05
CA ALA A 84 10.85 0.13 -15.60
C ALA A 84 12.18 0.88 -15.38
N ARG A 85 12.93 0.55 -14.32
CA ARG A 85 14.12 1.31 -13.90
C ARG A 85 15.40 0.63 -14.37
N ALA A 86 16.35 1.42 -14.84
CA ALA A 86 17.69 0.99 -15.20
C ALA A 86 18.75 1.78 -14.43
N SER A 87 19.84 1.11 -14.06
CA SER A 87 21.03 1.78 -13.54
C SER A 87 22.28 1.19 -14.19
N LEU A 88 23.23 2.03 -14.55
CA LEU A 88 24.54 1.63 -15.05
C LEU A 88 25.61 2.16 -14.09
N THR A 89 26.40 1.26 -13.53
CA THR A 89 27.55 1.59 -12.69
C THR A 89 28.82 1.30 -13.47
N ILE A 90 29.71 2.28 -13.54
CA ILE A 90 31.06 2.12 -14.06
C ILE A 90 32.01 2.07 -12.87
N SER A 91 32.67 0.93 -12.66
CA SER A 91 33.68 0.78 -11.61
C SER A 91 35.07 0.66 -12.22
N SER A 92 35.95 1.60 -11.88
CA SER A 92 37.38 1.52 -12.18
C SER A 92 38.09 0.61 -11.18
N ALA A 93 39.17 -0.06 -11.62
CA ALA A 93 40.02 -0.86 -10.73
C ALA A 93 40.68 0.00 -9.62
N ASP A 94 40.84 1.29 -9.88
CA ASP A 94 41.25 2.30 -8.91
C ASP A 94 40.00 2.68 -8.07
N LYS A 95 39.82 2.00 -6.93
CA LYS A 95 38.63 1.93 -6.05
C LYS A 95 37.92 3.23 -5.58
N ASN A 96 38.26 4.41 -6.10
CA ASN A 96 37.76 5.70 -5.61
C ASN A 96 36.83 6.47 -6.56
N SER A 97 36.48 5.95 -7.74
CA SER A 97 35.47 6.58 -8.60
C SER A 97 34.52 5.54 -9.20
N SER A 98 33.31 5.46 -8.64
CA SER A 98 32.17 4.82 -9.32
C SER A 98 31.24 5.89 -9.85
N VAL A 99 31.00 5.92 -11.16
CA VAL A 99 29.98 6.80 -11.73
C VAL A 99 28.67 6.02 -11.80
N TRP A 100 27.64 6.54 -11.15
CA TRP A 100 26.30 5.95 -11.11
C TRP A 100 25.42 6.69 -12.09
N LYS A 101 24.92 6.01 -13.13
CA LYS A 101 23.95 6.57 -14.07
C LYS A 101 22.57 5.95 -13.83
N LEU A 102 21.53 6.78 -13.81
CA LEU A 102 20.16 6.36 -13.52
C LEU A 102 19.24 6.65 -14.70
N GLY A 103 18.26 5.77 -14.91
CA GLY A 103 17.43 5.81 -16.10
C GLY A 103 16.23 4.88 -16.07
N GLY A 104 15.57 4.76 -17.23
CA GLY A 104 14.52 3.80 -17.48
C GLY A 104 14.89 2.79 -18.56
N TRP A 105 14.10 1.74 -18.71
CA TRP A 105 14.19 0.85 -19.86
C TRP A 105 12.82 0.42 -20.37
N ASP A 106 12.76 0.05 -21.65
CA ASP A 106 11.55 -0.47 -22.31
C ASP A 106 11.94 -1.40 -23.47
N PHE A 107 10.97 -2.05 -24.10
CA PHE A 107 11.18 -2.81 -25.34
C PHE A 107 10.94 -1.95 -26.58
N THR A 108 11.78 -2.11 -27.60
CA THR A 108 11.51 -1.55 -28.94
C THR A 108 10.46 -2.39 -29.67
N GLU A 109 9.95 -1.90 -30.80
CA GLU A 109 9.01 -2.65 -31.66
C GLU A 109 9.60 -3.98 -32.16
N ASP A 110 10.93 -4.03 -32.33
CA ASP A 110 11.67 -5.21 -32.77
C ASP A 110 12.01 -6.19 -31.62
N GLY A 111 11.57 -5.89 -30.39
CA GLY A 111 11.83 -6.72 -29.20
C GLY A 111 13.21 -6.55 -28.58
N ASN A 112 13.97 -5.52 -28.97
CA ASN A 112 15.22 -5.16 -28.31
C ASN A 112 14.93 -4.42 -26.99
N VAL A 113 15.88 -4.42 -26.07
CA VAL A 113 15.79 -3.66 -24.80
C VAL A 113 16.43 -2.30 -25.02
N MET A 114 15.64 -1.23 -24.91
CA MET A 114 16.12 0.15 -24.92
C MET A 114 16.32 0.65 -23.49
N VAL A 115 17.51 1.14 -23.17
CA VAL A 115 17.86 1.72 -21.86
C VAL A 115 18.19 3.20 -22.06
N ASN A 116 17.48 4.07 -21.36
CA ASN A 116 17.66 5.53 -21.41
C ASN A 116 18.20 6.01 -20.07
N LEU A 117 19.47 6.41 -20.02
CA LEU A 117 20.10 6.97 -18.82
C LEU A 117 20.01 8.49 -18.87
N ASN A 118 19.33 9.09 -17.88
CA ASN A 118 18.97 10.51 -17.91
C ASN A 118 19.89 11.39 -17.05
N GLY A 119 20.86 10.80 -16.35
CA GLY A 119 21.77 11.54 -15.47
C GLY A 119 22.59 10.64 -14.57
N THR A 120 23.33 11.28 -13.67
CA THR A 120 24.04 10.66 -12.54
C THR A 120 23.35 10.94 -11.21
N ASP A 121 23.90 10.44 -10.12
CA ASP A 121 23.55 10.83 -8.75
C ASP A 121 23.87 12.31 -8.43
N GLN A 122 24.67 12.98 -9.28
CA GLN A 122 25.10 14.37 -9.10
C GLN A 122 24.41 15.37 -10.05
N GLY A 123 23.59 14.91 -11.01
CA GLY A 123 22.87 15.80 -11.95
C GLY A 123 22.29 15.09 -13.17
N SER A 124 21.43 15.78 -13.94
CA SER A 124 20.85 15.28 -15.19
C SER A 124 21.76 15.51 -16.39
N PHE A 125 21.66 14.66 -17.42
CA PHE A 125 22.25 14.92 -18.72
C PHE A 125 21.35 15.83 -19.55
N ASP A 126 21.94 16.74 -20.33
CA ASP A 126 21.20 17.57 -21.30
C ASP A 126 20.58 16.72 -22.41
N GLU A 127 21.27 15.63 -22.79
CA GLU A 127 20.76 14.60 -23.69
C GLU A 127 20.91 13.23 -23.03
N PRO A 128 19.85 12.39 -22.98
CA PRO A 128 19.92 11.09 -22.36
C PRO A 128 20.85 10.17 -23.15
N GLU A 129 21.59 9.34 -22.43
CA GLU A 129 22.43 8.32 -23.03
C GLU A 129 21.60 7.07 -23.31
N ILE A 130 21.47 6.73 -24.59
CA ILE A 130 20.59 5.66 -25.06
C ILE A 130 21.42 4.43 -25.43
N PHE A 131 21.05 3.29 -24.87
CA PHE A 131 21.49 1.98 -25.29
C PHE A 131 20.34 1.19 -25.89
N GLU A 132 20.62 0.41 -26.91
CA GLU A 132 19.71 -0.61 -27.41
C GLU A 132 20.42 -1.96 -27.38
N PHE A 133 19.77 -2.99 -26.84
CA PHE A 133 20.32 -4.33 -26.67
C PHE A 133 19.45 -5.37 -27.35
N ALA A 134 20.05 -6.18 -28.22
CA ALA A 134 19.45 -7.43 -28.67
C ALA A 134 19.62 -8.51 -27.58
N ILE A 135 18.54 -9.24 -27.30
CA ILE A 135 18.57 -10.38 -26.38
C ILE A 135 19.08 -11.62 -27.13
N GLN A 136 20.21 -12.18 -26.70
CA GLN A 136 20.78 -13.40 -27.29
C GLN A 136 21.08 -14.44 -26.21
N LYS A 137 20.19 -15.42 -26.02
CA LYS A 137 20.26 -16.39 -24.91
C LYS A 137 20.36 -15.66 -23.57
N ASP A 138 21.45 -15.81 -22.82
CA ASP A 138 21.70 -15.18 -21.51
C ASP A 138 22.51 -13.87 -21.60
N LEU A 139 22.60 -13.28 -22.80
CA LEU A 139 23.41 -12.10 -23.09
C LEU A 139 22.54 -10.93 -23.55
N LEU A 140 22.95 -9.72 -23.15
CA LEU A 140 22.49 -8.46 -23.75
C LEU A 140 23.60 -7.92 -24.65
N VAL A 141 23.38 -7.91 -25.96
CA VAL A 141 24.35 -7.45 -26.96
C VAL A 141 23.95 -6.06 -27.41
N ALA A 142 24.76 -5.05 -27.13
CA ALA A 142 24.43 -3.67 -27.51
C ALA A 142 24.45 -3.52 -29.04
N THR A 143 23.30 -3.21 -29.62
CA THR A 143 23.13 -2.91 -31.04
C THR A 143 23.29 -1.41 -31.32
N LYS A 144 22.98 -0.56 -30.33
CA LYS A 144 23.15 0.90 -30.39
C LYS A 144 23.71 1.42 -29.07
N TYR A 145 24.80 2.18 -29.14
CA TYR A 145 25.41 2.91 -28.02
C TYR A 145 26.45 3.90 -28.56
N ASN A 146 26.92 4.84 -27.73
CA ASN A 146 27.96 5.78 -28.12
C ASN A 146 29.36 5.13 -28.07
N LYS A 147 29.83 4.65 -29.22
CA LYS A 147 31.14 3.98 -29.34
C LYS A 147 32.33 4.85 -28.94
N ASN A 148 32.21 6.17 -29.08
CA ASN A 148 33.29 7.09 -28.73
C ASN A 148 33.51 7.17 -27.22
N ILE A 149 32.46 6.99 -26.41
CA ILE A 149 32.55 7.04 -24.94
C ILE A 149 33.14 5.73 -24.39
N TYR A 150 32.70 4.58 -24.89
CA TYR A 150 33.07 3.28 -24.30
C TYR A 150 34.27 2.61 -24.96
N ASN A 151 34.73 3.11 -26.11
CA ASN A 151 35.90 2.63 -26.86
C ASN A 151 35.98 1.09 -27.05
N VAL A 152 34.83 0.43 -27.18
CA VAL A 152 34.73 -1.01 -27.46
C VAL A 152 34.01 -1.25 -28.77
N LYS A 153 34.47 -2.24 -29.54
CA LYS A 153 33.88 -2.61 -30.83
C LYS A 153 32.49 -3.21 -30.67
N ASP A 154 32.36 -4.09 -29.67
CA ASP A 154 31.15 -4.82 -29.31
C ASP A 154 30.99 -4.75 -27.78
N LEU A 155 29.81 -4.35 -27.30
CA LEU A 155 29.49 -4.25 -25.88
C LEU A 155 28.50 -5.36 -25.51
N ILE A 156 28.98 -6.38 -24.78
CA ILE A 156 28.23 -7.61 -24.49
C ILE A 156 28.14 -7.82 -22.99
N PHE A 157 26.94 -7.65 -22.45
CA PHE A 157 26.65 -7.84 -21.03
C PHE A 157 26.25 -9.28 -20.73
N LYS A 158 26.96 -9.92 -19.79
CA LYS A 158 26.64 -11.27 -19.29
C LYS A 158 25.80 -11.17 -18.03
N LYS A 159 24.71 -11.92 -17.93
CA LYS A 159 23.89 -11.97 -16.71
C LYS A 159 24.75 -12.49 -15.55
N GLU A 160 24.87 -11.71 -14.48
CA GLU A 160 25.59 -12.15 -13.29
C GLU A 160 24.78 -13.22 -12.58
N ILE A 161 25.32 -14.43 -12.55
CA ILE A 161 24.85 -15.47 -11.64
C ILE A 161 25.62 -15.22 -10.34
N PHE A 162 24.97 -14.60 -9.35
CA PHE A 162 25.61 -14.31 -8.07
C PHE A 162 26.17 -15.60 -7.44
N SER A 163 27.50 -15.71 -7.45
CA SER A 163 28.31 -16.64 -6.66
C SER A 163 28.80 -15.86 -5.44
N ILE A 164 28.29 -16.19 -4.26
CA ILE A 164 28.73 -15.56 -3.01
C ILE A 164 30.02 -16.28 -2.58
N GLU A 165 31.16 -15.59 -2.65
CA GLU A 165 32.38 -16.06 -1.99
C GLU A 165 32.25 -15.86 -0.47
N PRO A 166 32.66 -16.83 0.37
CA PRO A 166 32.54 -16.73 1.81
C PRO A 166 33.43 -15.62 2.38
N VAL A 167 32.83 -14.67 3.10
CA VAL A 167 33.56 -13.61 3.81
C VAL A 167 33.38 -13.81 5.31
N GLY A 168 34.45 -14.23 5.98
CA GLY A 168 34.61 -14.12 7.44
C GLY A 168 34.16 -15.30 8.32
N THR A 169 34.65 -15.25 9.55
CA THR A 169 34.28 -16.10 10.69
C THR A 169 33.11 -15.47 11.45
N VAL A 170 32.15 -16.28 11.88
CA VAL A 170 30.99 -15.82 12.65
C VAL A 170 31.04 -16.41 14.06
N ASP A 171 30.97 -15.56 15.08
CA ASP A 171 30.78 -15.98 16.48
C ASP A 171 29.28 -16.22 16.73
N ILE A 172 28.90 -17.49 16.92
CA ILE A 172 27.53 -17.88 17.26
C ILE A 172 27.49 -18.21 18.76
N THR A 173 26.66 -17.52 19.54
CA THR A 173 26.50 -17.86 20.97
C THR A 173 25.29 -18.77 21.15
N LEU A 174 25.53 -20.02 21.55
CA LEU A 174 24.49 -21.01 21.86
C LEU A 174 24.58 -21.37 23.34
N CYS A 175 23.48 -21.19 24.08
CA CYS A 175 23.40 -21.47 25.52
C CYS A 175 24.51 -20.76 26.34
N GLY A 176 24.83 -19.51 26.01
CA GLY A 176 25.88 -18.75 26.68
C GLY A 176 27.33 -19.14 26.32
N LYS A 177 27.53 -20.15 25.46
CA LYS A 177 28.85 -20.48 24.89
C LYS A 177 29.01 -19.89 23.50
N LYS A 178 30.08 -19.12 23.30
CA LYS A 178 30.51 -18.64 21.98
C LYS A 178 31.15 -19.79 21.20
N ILE A 179 30.65 -20.06 20.01
CA ILE A 179 31.16 -21.02 19.04
C ILE A 179 31.63 -20.23 17.83
N LYS A 180 32.92 -20.36 17.49
CA LYS A 180 33.49 -19.82 16.26
C LYS A 180 33.15 -20.76 15.12
N ALA A 181 32.37 -20.28 14.16
CA ALA A 181 32.12 -20.98 12.92
C ALA A 181 33.02 -20.39 11.83
N ASP A 182 33.95 -21.19 11.33
CA ASP A 182 34.70 -20.88 10.12
C ASP A 182 33.76 -21.02 8.93
N SER A 183 33.42 -19.88 8.31
CA SER A 183 32.59 -19.72 7.11
C SER A 183 31.10 -20.10 7.24
N VAL A 184 30.23 -19.09 7.09
CA VAL A 184 28.78 -19.28 6.88
C VAL A 184 28.43 -18.79 5.48
N VAL A 185 28.14 -19.73 4.57
CA VAL A 185 27.59 -19.41 3.24
C VAL A 185 26.07 -19.44 3.32
N PHE A 186 25.40 -18.33 3.02
CA PHE A 186 23.94 -18.28 2.97
C PHE A 186 23.39 -19.02 1.74
N GLY A 187 23.11 -20.30 1.95
CA GLY A 187 22.34 -21.18 1.07
C GLY A 187 21.88 -22.41 1.87
N GLY A 188 20.60 -22.77 1.77
CA GLY A 188 19.92 -23.71 2.68
C GLY A 188 20.58 -25.08 2.87
N LEU A 189 21.41 -25.53 1.92
CA LEU A 189 22.15 -26.80 2.00
C LEU A 189 23.36 -26.78 2.95
N ASN A 190 23.98 -25.62 3.21
CA ASN A 190 25.15 -25.52 4.09
C ASN A 190 24.80 -25.24 5.55
N PHE A 191 23.62 -24.64 5.82
CA PHE A 191 23.09 -24.51 7.18
C PHE A 191 22.88 -25.88 7.83
N ILE A 192 22.40 -26.85 7.05
CA ILE A 192 22.21 -28.25 7.48
C ILE A 192 23.54 -28.87 7.91
N LYS A 193 24.63 -28.70 7.14
CA LYS A 193 25.95 -29.26 7.48
C LYS A 193 26.57 -28.63 8.73
N VAL A 194 26.39 -27.33 8.93
CA VAL A 194 26.84 -26.63 10.14
C VAL A 194 26.05 -27.11 11.36
N PHE A 195 24.74 -27.27 11.21
CA PHE A 195 23.87 -27.76 12.27
C PHE A 195 24.13 -29.24 12.61
N GLU A 196 24.31 -30.10 11.60
CA GLU A 196 24.71 -31.50 11.75
C GLU A 196 26.06 -31.64 12.45
N LYS A 197 27.03 -30.77 12.16
CA LYS A 197 28.32 -30.74 12.86
C LYS A 197 28.17 -30.33 14.33
N ILE A 198 27.38 -29.29 14.61
CA ILE A 198 27.10 -28.82 15.98
C ILE A 198 26.39 -29.91 16.81
N VAL A 199 25.40 -30.60 16.21
CA VAL A 199 24.64 -31.68 16.86
C VAL A 199 25.50 -32.95 17.00
N GLY A 200 26.36 -33.25 16.01
CA GLY A 200 27.26 -34.40 16.03
C GLY A 200 28.39 -34.28 17.06
N GLU A 201 28.90 -33.07 17.31
CA GLU A 201 30.03 -32.83 18.22
C GLU A 201 29.60 -32.69 19.71
N ASN A 202 28.30 -32.50 20.01
CA ASN A 202 27.80 -32.40 21.39
C ASN A 202 26.58 -33.32 21.68
N PRO A 203 26.76 -34.65 21.68
CA PRO A 203 25.66 -35.64 21.78
C PRO A 203 25.00 -35.75 23.16
N LYS A 204 25.42 -34.96 24.16
CA LYS A 204 24.86 -34.92 25.53
C LYS A 204 24.48 -33.52 26.00
N ALA A 205 24.41 -32.55 25.10
CA ALA A 205 23.89 -31.24 25.48
C ALA A 205 22.38 -31.38 25.74
N ASP A 206 21.99 -31.36 27.01
CA ASP A 206 20.61 -31.10 27.41
C ASP A 206 20.17 -29.82 26.70
N PHE A 207 19.29 -29.95 25.71
CA PHE A 207 18.76 -28.80 24.99
C PHE A 207 17.93 -27.99 25.99
N CYS A 208 18.48 -26.84 26.42
CA CYS A 208 17.85 -25.95 27.38
C CYS A 208 16.43 -25.56 26.91
N ASN A 209 15.44 -25.81 27.76
CA ASN A 209 14.01 -25.55 27.53
C ASN A 209 13.62 -24.06 27.45
N ASN A 210 14.49 -23.13 27.04
CA ASN A 210 14.11 -21.71 26.95
C ASN A 210 14.84 -20.94 25.84
N ILE A 211 14.02 -20.25 25.04
CA ILE A 211 14.26 -19.04 24.23
C ILE A 211 15.59 -19.02 23.45
N TYR A 212 15.49 -19.21 22.13
CA TYR A 212 16.57 -18.95 21.20
C TYR A 212 16.69 -17.44 20.94
N ASN A 213 17.74 -16.80 21.45
CA ASN A 213 18.18 -15.49 20.98
C ASN A 213 19.29 -15.69 19.96
N ILE A 214 19.00 -15.48 18.68
CA ILE A 214 20.01 -15.38 17.64
C ILE A 214 20.21 -13.89 17.35
N SER A 215 21.22 -13.29 17.99
CA SER A 215 21.65 -11.92 17.70
C SER A 215 22.74 -11.94 16.62
N TYR A 216 22.50 -11.22 15.51
CA TYR A 216 23.51 -10.98 14.49
C TYR A 216 24.05 -9.56 14.66
N ASN A 217 25.35 -9.41 14.91
CA ASN A 217 26.02 -8.13 14.80
C ASN A 217 26.76 -8.11 13.47
N PHE A 218 26.21 -7.42 12.49
CA PHE A 218 26.93 -7.08 11.27
C PHE A 218 27.10 -5.56 11.27
N PHE A 219 28.36 -5.10 11.25
CA PHE A 219 28.67 -3.69 11.03
C PHE A 219 29.41 -3.63 9.69
N ASP A 220 28.67 -3.26 8.65
CA ASP A 220 29.23 -2.85 7.37
C ASP A 220 28.68 -1.46 7.05
N GLU A 221 29.55 -0.46 7.17
CA GLU A 221 29.23 0.96 6.97
C GLU A 221 28.79 1.28 5.53
N THR A 222 28.92 0.32 4.58
CA THR A 222 28.58 0.56 3.17
C THR A 222 27.16 0.14 2.76
N LEU A 223 26.45 -0.67 3.55
CA LEU A 223 25.19 -1.29 3.10
C LEU A 223 23.90 -0.74 3.73
N GLY A 224 23.98 0.10 4.77
CA GLY A 224 22.80 0.83 5.28
C GLY A 224 21.57 -0.04 5.59
N VAL A 225 21.75 -1.27 6.11
CA VAL A 225 20.66 -2.17 6.47
C VAL A 225 20.53 -2.24 8.00
N SER A 226 19.34 -1.96 8.54
CA SER A 226 18.98 -2.34 9.92
C SER A 226 18.16 -3.63 9.91
N VAL A 227 18.45 -4.54 10.85
CA VAL A 227 17.70 -5.79 11.03
C VAL A 227 16.96 -5.73 12.37
N LYS A 228 15.63 -5.92 12.34
CA LYS A 228 14.80 -6.03 13.55
C LYS A 228 14.75 -7.48 14.06
N GLU A 229 14.82 -7.61 15.39
CA GLU A 229 14.75 -8.84 16.17
C GLU A 229 13.38 -9.54 16.02
N TRP A 230 13.37 -10.87 15.90
CA TRP A 230 12.15 -11.69 15.98
C TRP A 230 12.24 -12.62 17.18
N ARG A 231 11.23 -12.60 18.06
CA ARG A 231 11.11 -13.53 19.19
C ARG A 231 10.03 -14.56 18.91
N TRP A 232 10.33 -15.82 19.24
CA TRP A 232 9.39 -16.93 19.19
C TRP A 232 9.10 -17.43 20.60
N LYS A 233 7.83 -17.73 20.92
CA LYS A 233 7.39 -18.33 22.18
C LYS A 233 6.41 -19.46 21.85
N GLU A 234 6.65 -20.65 22.37
CA GLU A 234 5.74 -21.80 22.18
C GLU A 234 4.44 -21.59 22.97
N SER A 235 3.29 -21.81 22.32
CA SER A 235 2.01 -22.05 22.97
C SER A 235 1.47 -23.42 22.55
N GLY A 236 1.08 -24.21 23.56
CA GLY A 236 0.56 -25.56 23.38
C GLY A 236 -0.85 -25.55 22.78
N GLY A 237 -1.06 -26.36 21.75
CA GLY A 237 -2.36 -26.64 21.13
C GLY A 237 -2.54 -28.14 20.86
N TYR A 238 -3.70 -28.66 21.25
CA TYR A 238 -4.10 -30.06 21.37
C TYR A 238 -4.30 -30.75 20.00
N ILE A 239 -3.79 -31.98 19.82
CA ILE A 239 -4.08 -32.88 18.69
C ILE A 239 -4.62 -34.21 19.27
N PRO A 240 -5.68 -34.83 18.71
CA PRO A 240 -6.26 -36.05 19.28
C PRO A 240 -5.26 -37.21 19.26
N GLU A 241 -5.19 -37.92 20.37
CA GLU A 241 -4.38 -39.10 20.60
C GLU A 241 -4.77 -40.25 19.66
N GLU A 242 -3.87 -40.66 18.76
CA GLU A 242 -3.66 -42.08 18.45
C GLU A 242 -2.15 -42.35 18.24
N ASN A 243 -1.50 -42.73 19.36
CA ASN A 243 -0.28 -43.53 19.49
C ASN A 243 0.98 -43.19 18.64
N GLY A 244 1.81 -42.27 19.17
CA GLY A 244 3.24 -42.17 18.88
C GLY A 244 3.89 -40.97 19.60
N PRO A 245 5.17 -41.03 20.03
CA PRO A 245 5.80 -39.94 20.77
C PRO A 245 5.88 -38.65 19.92
N VAL A 246 5.34 -37.57 20.49
CA VAL A 246 5.22 -36.25 19.89
C VAL A 246 6.55 -35.51 20.01
N ASN A 247 7.45 -35.72 19.05
CA ASN A 247 8.66 -34.89 18.85
C ASN A 247 8.87 -34.63 17.35
N SER A 248 7.84 -34.14 16.66
CA SER A 248 7.93 -33.79 15.24
C SER A 248 7.88 -32.28 15.10
N HIS A 249 8.98 -31.69 14.63
CA HIS A 249 9.02 -30.28 14.24
C HIS A 249 8.80 -30.19 12.73
N VAL A 250 8.04 -29.17 12.29
CA VAL A 250 7.79 -28.89 10.87
C VAL A 250 8.45 -27.58 10.53
N MET A 251 9.45 -27.62 9.64
CA MET A 251 10.09 -26.42 9.11
C MET A 251 9.69 -26.23 7.65
N VAL A 252 9.18 -25.04 7.34
CA VAL A 252 8.86 -24.62 5.97
C VAL A 252 10.02 -23.80 5.44
N LEU A 253 10.67 -24.28 4.39
CA LEU A 253 11.76 -23.57 3.71
C LEU A 253 11.37 -23.19 2.29
N TYR A 254 11.67 -21.95 1.93
CA TYR A 254 11.61 -21.47 0.57
C TYR A 254 13.01 -21.60 -0.05
N SER A 255 13.17 -22.51 -1.02
CA SER A 255 14.43 -22.62 -1.77
C SER A 255 14.53 -21.47 -2.76
N LYS A 256 15.58 -20.63 -2.72
CA LYS A 256 15.75 -19.54 -3.71
C LYS A 256 16.27 -20.02 -5.08
N LYS A 257 16.43 -21.33 -5.29
CA LYS A 257 17.17 -21.91 -6.43
C LYS A 257 16.49 -23.12 -7.12
N ASP A 258 15.20 -23.39 -6.87
CA ASP A 258 14.52 -24.50 -7.58
C ASP A 258 13.96 -24.02 -8.93
N LEU A 259 14.38 -24.67 -10.03
CA LEU A 259 14.03 -24.34 -11.41
C LEU A 259 12.56 -24.66 -11.78
N ARG A 260 11.77 -25.18 -10.84
CA ARG A 260 10.34 -25.51 -11.00
C ARG A 260 9.39 -24.50 -10.33
N GLN A 261 9.90 -23.35 -9.88
CA GLN A 261 9.09 -22.35 -9.17
C GLN A 261 8.18 -21.54 -10.10
N SER A 262 6.94 -21.33 -9.64
CA SER A 262 6.07 -20.29 -10.14
C SER A 262 6.54 -18.92 -9.62
N THR A 263 6.45 -17.88 -10.44
CA THR A 263 6.75 -16.49 -10.07
C THR A 263 5.62 -15.81 -9.27
N ASP A 264 4.49 -16.50 -9.06
CA ASP A 264 3.43 -16.09 -8.14
C ASP A 264 3.83 -16.40 -6.68
N PRO A 265 3.94 -15.40 -5.78
CA PRO A 265 4.27 -15.64 -4.37
C PRO A 265 3.23 -16.51 -3.63
N PHE A 266 2.03 -16.70 -4.19
CA PHE A 266 1.01 -17.60 -3.67
C PHE A 266 1.10 -19.03 -4.21
N ASN A 267 2.01 -19.32 -5.14
CA ASN A 267 2.11 -20.60 -5.86
C ASN A 267 3.51 -21.21 -5.78
N GLN A 268 4.22 -20.98 -4.67
CA GLN A 268 5.51 -21.61 -4.39
C GLN A 268 5.29 -23.01 -3.79
N SER A 269 5.93 -24.03 -4.36
CA SER A 269 5.89 -25.40 -3.80
C SER A 269 6.57 -25.41 -2.43
N LEU A 270 5.78 -25.65 -1.39
CA LEU A 270 6.27 -25.88 -0.03
C LEU A 270 7.00 -27.21 0.03
N PHE A 271 8.20 -27.22 0.62
CA PHE A 271 8.81 -28.46 1.08
C PHE A 271 8.57 -28.61 2.58
N ILE A 272 7.83 -29.65 2.96
CA ILE A 272 7.58 -30.02 4.35
C ILE A 272 8.60 -31.09 4.73
N TYR A 273 9.49 -30.75 5.64
CA TYR A 273 10.43 -31.70 6.23
C TYR A 273 9.91 -32.16 7.58
N LYS A 274 9.84 -33.48 7.77
CA LYS A 274 9.58 -34.10 9.07
C LYS A 274 10.90 -34.54 9.67
N PHE A 275 11.20 -33.97 10.82
CA PHE A 275 12.37 -34.33 11.62
C PHE A 275 11.96 -35.37 12.67
N ASN A 276 12.60 -36.54 12.63
CA ASN A 276 12.49 -37.54 13.67
C ASN A 276 13.79 -37.56 14.48
N PHE A 277 13.78 -36.88 15.62
CA PHE A 277 14.97 -36.70 16.46
C PHE A 277 15.42 -37.99 17.13
N ASP A 278 14.49 -38.88 17.48
CA ASP A 278 14.81 -40.17 18.09
C ASP A 278 15.55 -41.11 17.11
N LYS A 279 15.20 -41.03 15.83
CA LYS A 279 15.82 -41.83 14.76
C LYS A 279 16.95 -41.13 14.03
N LYS A 280 17.19 -39.84 14.29
CA LYS A 280 18.14 -38.98 13.56
C LYS A 280 17.88 -38.95 12.04
N GLU A 281 16.62 -38.99 11.66
CA GLU A 281 16.21 -39.02 10.26
C GLU A 281 15.47 -37.73 9.88
N VAL A 282 15.77 -37.24 8.67
CA VAL A 282 15.00 -36.18 8.00
C VAL A 282 14.32 -36.82 6.81
N SER A 283 12.99 -36.76 6.78
CA SER A 283 12.20 -37.25 5.65
C SER A 283 11.48 -36.08 4.99
N SER A 284 11.61 -35.95 3.68
CA SER A 284 10.79 -35.02 2.90
C SER A 284 9.42 -35.67 2.68
N LEU A 285 8.35 -35.00 3.13
CA LEU A 285 6.99 -35.45 2.90
C LEU A 285 6.53 -35.01 1.51
N GLN A 286 7.15 -35.59 0.47
CA GLN A 286 6.77 -35.49 -0.96
C GLN A 286 6.75 -34.07 -1.58
N ALA A 287 7.00 -33.98 -2.89
CA ALA A 287 6.72 -32.76 -3.65
C ALA A 287 5.20 -32.60 -3.77
N PHE A 288 4.66 -31.62 -3.06
CA PHE A 288 3.23 -31.40 -2.90
C PHE A 288 2.66 -30.73 -4.16
N ASP A 289 1.65 -31.33 -4.80
CA ASP A 289 1.11 -30.94 -6.12
C ASP A 289 -0.21 -30.14 -6.06
N GLY A 290 -0.65 -29.72 -4.88
CA GLY A 290 -1.90 -28.98 -4.70
C GLY A 290 -1.83 -27.99 -3.55
N SER A 291 -2.39 -26.79 -3.77
CA SER A 291 -2.43 -25.67 -2.82
C SER A 291 -2.73 -26.07 -1.37
N PHE A 292 -1.79 -25.81 -0.45
CA PHE A 292 -2.15 -25.67 0.95
C PHE A 292 -2.74 -24.27 1.18
N ARG A 293 -3.87 -24.22 1.86
CA ARG A 293 -4.28 -23.04 2.61
C ARG A 293 -3.47 -23.06 3.90
N VAL A 294 -2.46 -22.21 4.03
CA VAL A 294 -1.83 -21.97 5.34
C VAL A 294 -2.89 -21.29 6.21
N ILE A 295 -3.61 -22.09 7.00
CA ILE A 295 -4.33 -21.58 8.16
C ILE A 295 -3.32 -21.55 9.30
N GLY A 296 -2.29 -20.72 9.12
CA GLY A 296 -1.51 -20.25 10.24
C GLY A 296 -2.33 -19.16 10.87
N SER A 297 -3.12 -19.48 11.91
CA SER A 297 -3.47 -18.45 12.86
C SER A 297 -2.16 -18.06 13.55
N ILE A 298 -1.52 -16.99 13.08
CA ILE A 298 -0.88 -16.12 14.06
C ILE A 298 -2.04 -15.84 15.01
N GLU A 299 -1.95 -16.30 16.25
CA GLU A 299 -2.85 -15.78 17.25
C GLU A 299 -2.52 -14.29 17.37
N GLU A 300 -3.17 -13.49 16.53
CA GLU A 300 -3.40 -12.05 16.65
C GLU A 300 -4.22 -11.75 17.93
N LYS A 301 -4.24 -12.67 18.90
CA LYS A 301 -5.28 -12.79 19.91
C LYS A 301 -5.09 -11.90 21.12
N ASP A 302 -3.90 -11.31 21.34
CA ASP A 302 -3.73 -10.44 22.50
C ASP A 302 -3.58 -8.97 22.13
N TYR A 303 -2.76 -8.61 21.14
CA TYR A 303 -2.58 -7.20 20.80
C TYR A 303 -3.84 -6.60 20.16
N ASP A 304 -4.39 -7.27 19.14
CA ASP A 304 -5.56 -6.80 18.38
C ASP A 304 -6.82 -6.73 19.26
N ASN A 305 -7.04 -7.75 20.09
CA ASN A 305 -8.15 -7.77 21.03
C ASN A 305 -8.01 -6.72 22.13
N SER A 306 -6.79 -6.38 22.55
CA SER A 306 -6.56 -5.31 23.54
C SER A 306 -6.94 -3.92 23.04
N LEU A 307 -6.94 -3.70 21.72
CA LEU A 307 -7.27 -2.41 21.10
C LEU A 307 -8.77 -2.25 20.82
N ARG A 308 -9.55 -3.34 20.75
CA ARG A 308 -10.99 -3.31 20.42
C ARG A 308 -11.86 -2.51 21.39
N GLY A 309 -11.38 -2.22 22.59
CA GLY A 309 -12.09 -1.39 23.58
C GLY A 309 -11.82 0.11 23.47
N LEU A 310 -10.91 0.53 22.58
CA LEU A 310 -10.51 1.92 22.42
C LEU A 310 -11.47 2.69 21.50
N SER A 311 -11.33 4.02 21.45
CA SER A 311 -11.92 4.82 20.39
C SER A 311 -11.35 4.41 19.02
N ILE A 312 -12.06 4.71 17.92
CA ILE A 312 -11.55 4.43 16.57
C ILE A 312 -10.21 5.16 16.38
N THR A 313 -10.15 6.40 16.87
CA THR A 313 -8.95 7.23 16.84
C THR A 313 -7.79 6.54 17.56
N ASP A 314 -7.97 6.12 18.81
CA ASP A 314 -6.89 5.55 19.61
C ASP A 314 -6.38 4.21 19.05
N GLU A 315 -7.28 3.35 18.55
CA GLU A 315 -6.90 2.09 17.90
C GLU A 315 -6.07 2.36 16.64
N LEU A 316 -6.53 3.25 15.75
CA LEU A 316 -5.79 3.58 14.53
C LEU A 316 -4.44 4.23 14.83
N VAL A 317 -4.38 5.13 15.81
CA VAL A 317 -3.13 5.77 16.25
C VAL A 317 -2.15 4.73 16.81
N ALA A 318 -2.62 3.76 17.58
CA ALA A 318 -1.78 2.66 18.06
C ALA A 318 -1.20 1.84 16.91
N HIS A 319 -2.03 1.45 15.93
CA HIS A 319 -1.57 0.72 14.75
C HIS A 319 -0.60 1.52 13.88
N PHE A 320 -0.84 2.81 13.68
CA PHE A 320 0.05 3.66 12.88
C PHE A 320 1.43 3.81 13.52
N LYS A 321 1.50 3.97 14.85
CA LYS A 321 2.79 4.03 15.57
C LYS A 321 3.60 2.74 15.51
N LEU A 322 2.97 1.59 15.22
CA LEU A 322 3.69 0.32 15.02
C LEU A 322 4.42 0.26 13.68
N ILE A 323 3.81 0.82 12.63
CA ILE A 323 4.42 0.83 11.28
C ILE A 323 5.38 2.00 11.09
N ASP A 324 5.09 3.14 11.73
CA ASP A 324 5.90 4.35 11.68
C ASP A 324 5.85 5.06 13.04
N SER A 325 6.87 4.81 13.86
CA SER A 325 6.97 5.42 15.20
C SER A 325 7.20 6.93 15.18
N GLU A 326 7.61 7.48 14.03
CA GLU A 326 7.89 8.91 13.84
C GLU A 326 6.73 9.65 13.16
N SER A 327 5.63 8.95 12.87
CA SER A 327 4.45 9.55 12.26
C SER A 327 3.96 10.77 13.06
N ASN A 328 3.86 11.90 12.38
CA ASN A 328 3.30 13.14 12.93
C ASN A 328 1.77 13.02 12.95
N ILE A 329 1.24 12.48 14.04
CA ILE A 329 -0.19 12.28 14.27
C ILE A 329 -0.73 13.42 15.14
N GLN A 330 -1.78 14.08 14.68
CA GLN A 330 -2.45 15.14 15.44
C GLN A 330 -3.94 14.86 15.55
N ILE A 331 -4.45 14.90 16.79
CA ILE A 331 -5.88 14.81 17.09
C ILE A 331 -6.46 16.21 16.96
N LYS A 332 -7.46 16.37 16.09
CA LYS A 332 -8.09 17.65 15.82
C LYS A 332 -9.55 17.44 15.48
N THR A 333 -10.43 18.13 16.18
CA THR A 333 -11.85 18.21 15.83
C THR A 333 -12.00 18.83 14.45
N SER A 334 -12.76 18.19 13.58
CA SER A 334 -12.98 18.66 12.21
C SER A 334 -14.47 18.52 11.86
N THR A 335 -14.81 18.87 10.63
CA THR A 335 -16.10 18.52 10.04
C THR A 335 -15.81 17.79 8.74
N PHE A 336 -16.61 16.77 8.44
CA PHE A 336 -16.53 16.05 7.18
C PHE A 336 -17.85 16.16 6.42
N SER A 337 -17.85 15.88 5.11
CA SER A 337 -19.05 16.00 4.29
C SER A 337 -19.67 14.64 4.05
N TRP A 338 -21.00 14.54 4.04
CA TRP A 338 -21.70 13.32 3.69
C TRP A 338 -22.85 13.57 2.73
N LYS A 339 -22.96 12.76 1.68
CA LYS A 339 -24.00 12.85 0.67
C LYS A 339 -25.24 12.04 1.07
N GLY A 340 -26.31 12.74 1.44
CA GLY A 340 -27.64 12.20 1.70
C GLY A 340 -28.31 11.61 0.46
N ASP A 341 -29.39 10.86 0.64
CA ASP A 341 -30.07 10.11 -0.44
C ASP A 341 -30.73 10.99 -1.50
N ASP A 342 -31.10 12.20 -1.13
CA ASP A 342 -31.54 13.24 -2.05
C ASP A 342 -30.38 13.91 -2.83
N GLY A 343 -29.14 13.50 -2.53
CA GLY A 343 -27.94 13.97 -3.18
C GLY A 343 -27.32 15.24 -2.60
N TYR A 344 -27.90 15.82 -1.54
CA TYR A 344 -27.29 16.97 -0.86
C TYR A 344 -26.10 16.54 0.00
N ARG A 345 -25.10 17.43 0.12
CA ARG A 345 -23.95 17.24 0.97
C ARG A 345 -24.16 17.99 2.28
N ILE A 346 -24.07 17.26 3.40
CA ILE A 346 -24.23 17.78 4.75
C ILE A 346 -22.89 17.77 5.45
N LEU A 347 -22.57 18.83 6.19
CA LEU A 347 -21.38 18.84 7.03
C LEU A 347 -21.70 18.25 8.39
N ILE A 348 -20.95 17.22 8.76
CA ILE A 348 -21.11 16.50 10.02
C ILE A 348 -19.96 16.88 10.95
N PRO A 349 -20.26 17.42 12.15
CA PRO A 349 -19.28 17.57 13.21
C PRO A 349 -18.71 16.22 13.63
N THR A 350 -17.38 16.14 13.77
CA THR A 350 -16.75 14.89 14.20
C THR A 350 -16.94 14.64 15.68
N THR A 351 -17.27 13.40 16.05
CA THR A 351 -17.10 12.87 17.41
C THR A 351 -15.65 12.52 17.67
N GLU A 352 -14.93 12.05 16.65
CA GLU A 352 -13.51 11.73 16.70
C GLU A 352 -12.84 12.12 15.38
N SER A 353 -11.63 12.67 15.44
CA SER A 353 -10.87 13.00 14.23
C SER A 353 -9.39 13.19 14.52
N PHE A 354 -8.58 12.69 13.60
CA PHE A 354 -7.13 12.88 13.61
C PHE A 354 -6.57 12.90 12.20
N PHE A 355 -5.34 13.36 12.06
CA PHE A 355 -4.60 13.25 10.81
C PHE A 355 -3.17 12.78 11.03
N VAL A 356 -2.62 12.13 10.00
CA VAL A 356 -1.22 11.73 9.87
C VAL A 356 -0.56 12.59 8.80
N ALA A 357 0.46 13.35 9.17
CA ALA A 357 1.24 14.15 8.24
C ALA A 357 2.55 13.45 7.87
N LYS A 358 2.91 13.45 6.59
CA LYS A 358 4.18 12.95 6.05
C LYS A 358 4.87 14.04 5.26
N HIS A 359 6.21 14.11 5.29
CA HIS A 359 6.96 15.13 4.56
C HIS A 359 6.57 15.19 3.08
N ARG A 360 6.42 16.42 2.57
CA ARG A 360 6.08 16.66 1.17
C ARG A 360 7.29 16.35 0.30
N ASN A 361 7.10 15.48 -0.69
CA ASN A 361 8.07 15.35 -1.78
C ASN A 361 7.61 16.27 -2.93
N PRO A 362 8.37 17.31 -3.31
CA PRO A 362 7.91 18.30 -4.30
C PRO A 362 7.64 17.72 -5.70
N LEU A 363 8.07 16.49 -5.98
CA LEU A 363 7.98 15.88 -7.32
C LEU A 363 6.84 14.86 -7.49
N SER A 364 6.03 14.56 -6.48
CA SER A 364 4.99 13.53 -6.63
C SER A 364 3.68 14.09 -7.18
N ASP A 365 3.12 13.42 -8.19
CA ASP A 365 1.76 13.64 -8.65
C ASP A 365 0.78 13.46 -7.48
N PHE A 366 -0.12 14.42 -7.28
CA PHE A 366 -1.09 14.36 -6.18
C PHE A 366 -1.95 13.07 -6.21
N ARG A 367 -2.17 12.51 -7.40
CA ARG A 367 -2.99 11.32 -7.61
C ARG A 367 -2.35 10.03 -7.10
N ILE A 368 -1.03 9.98 -6.98
CA ILE A 368 -0.30 8.78 -6.54
C ILE A 368 -0.01 8.80 -5.04
N ILE A 369 -0.26 9.92 -4.35
CA ILE A 369 -0.02 10.07 -2.90
C ILE A 369 -0.68 8.96 -2.07
N PRO A 370 -1.96 8.60 -2.28
CA PRO A 370 -2.58 7.54 -1.48
C PRO A 370 -1.80 6.22 -1.51
N ASN A 371 -1.31 5.81 -2.69
CA ASN A 371 -0.59 4.57 -2.84
C ASN A 371 0.90 4.68 -2.48
N GLN A 372 1.53 5.82 -2.71
CA GLN A 372 2.96 5.98 -2.45
C GLN A 372 3.27 6.28 -0.98
N HIS A 373 2.42 7.06 -0.33
CA HIS A 373 2.70 7.57 1.01
C HIS A 373 1.80 6.98 2.08
N TYR A 374 0.60 6.47 1.75
CA TYR A 374 -0.39 6.05 2.75
C TYR A 374 -0.93 4.62 2.56
N TYR A 375 -0.27 3.79 1.75
CA TYR A 375 -0.77 2.45 1.45
C TYR A 375 -0.95 1.57 2.70
N GLN A 376 0.00 1.63 3.65
CA GLN A 376 -0.05 0.84 4.88
C GLN A 376 -1.15 1.35 5.83
N GLU A 377 -1.26 2.67 5.99
CA GLU A 377 -2.29 3.30 6.81
C GLU A 377 -3.69 3.02 6.28
N LEU A 378 -3.89 3.09 4.96
CA LEU A 378 -5.17 2.76 4.31
C LEU A 378 -5.54 1.28 4.51
N ALA A 379 -4.57 0.36 4.46
CA ALA A 379 -4.80 -1.04 4.72
C ALA A 379 -5.23 -1.30 6.17
N ILE A 380 -4.55 -0.66 7.14
CA ILE A 380 -4.91 -0.72 8.57
C ILE A 380 -6.32 -0.17 8.79
N ILE A 381 -6.64 1.00 8.25
CA ILE A 381 -7.97 1.62 8.36
C ILE A 381 -9.05 0.66 7.89
N LYS A 382 -8.87 0.07 6.70
CA LYS A 382 -9.82 -0.89 6.15
C LYS A 382 -10.02 -2.10 7.06
N GLN A 383 -8.94 -2.61 7.66
CA GLN A 383 -9.02 -3.74 8.60
C GLN A 383 -9.75 -3.38 9.89
N VAL A 384 -9.40 -2.25 10.52
CA VAL A 384 -10.03 -1.76 11.76
C VAL A 384 -11.53 -1.52 11.53
N PHE A 385 -11.90 -0.85 10.43
CA PHE A 385 -13.30 -0.64 10.09
C PHE A 385 -14.05 -1.94 9.80
N ALA A 386 -13.46 -2.86 9.04
CA ALA A 386 -14.09 -4.16 8.80
C ALA A 386 -14.30 -4.97 10.10
N LYS A 387 -13.36 -4.91 11.05
CA LYS A 387 -13.47 -5.57 12.36
C LYS A 387 -14.53 -4.94 13.26
N ARG A 388 -14.85 -3.67 13.04
CA ARG A 388 -15.89 -2.90 13.75
C ARG A 388 -17.21 -2.85 12.97
N ASP A 389 -17.43 -3.79 12.05
CA ASP A 389 -18.64 -3.93 11.24
C ASP A 389 -18.99 -2.69 10.39
N PHE A 390 -18.02 -1.81 10.13
CA PHE A 390 -18.21 -0.72 9.19
C PHE A 390 -18.21 -1.23 7.75
N ILE A 391 -19.17 -0.76 6.97
CA ILE A 391 -19.34 -1.10 5.57
C ILE A 391 -18.93 0.11 4.72
N LEU A 392 -18.16 -0.14 3.66
CA LEU A 392 -17.80 0.90 2.70
C LEU A 392 -19.06 1.49 2.02
N ASP A 393 -19.21 2.80 2.06
CA ASP A 393 -20.28 3.52 1.38
C ASP A 393 -19.79 3.98 0.00
N GLU A 394 -20.10 3.16 -1.02
CA GLU A 394 -19.68 3.39 -2.41
C GLU A 394 -20.16 4.73 -2.99
N LYS A 395 -21.24 5.29 -2.44
CA LYS A 395 -21.80 6.58 -2.87
C LYS A 395 -21.00 7.78 -2.37
N ASN A 396 -20.33 7.62 -1.22
CA ASN A 396 -19.47 8.63 -0.60
C ASN A 396 -17.98 8.31 -0.72
N SER A 397 -17.62 7.24 -1.45
CA SER A 397 -16.25 6.81 -1.65
C SER A 397 -15.79 7.01 -3.10
N SER A 398 -14.52 7.35 -3.26
CA SER A 398 -13.81 7.27 -4.53
C SER A 398 -13.74 5.81 -5.01
N LYS A 399 -14.09 5.54 -6.27
CA LYS A 399 -14.02 4.20 -6.87
C LYS A 399 -12.58 3.66 -6.94
N ASN A 400 -11.62 4.56 -7.10
CA ASN A 400 -10.19 4.30 -7.11
C ASN A 400 -9.44 5.64 -6.92
N ILE A 401 -8.11 5.58 -6.85
CA ILE A 401 -7.24 6.76 -6.65
C ILE A 401 -7.29 7.79 -7.79
N LEU A 402 -7.80 7.43 -8.97
CA LEU A 402 -7.95 8.32 -10.12
C LEU A 402 -9.37 8.90 -10.24
N ASP A 403 -10.26 8.59 -9.29
CA ASP A 403 -11.64 9.07 -9.29
C ASP A 403 -11.69 10.58 -9.03
N LYS A 404 -12.07 11.34 -10.05
CA LYS A 404 -12.14 12.80 -10.01
C LYS A 404 -13.45 13.34 -9.41
N SER A 405 -14.40 12.48 -9.02
CA SER A 405 -15.72 12.91 -8.58
C SER A 405 -15.74 13.58 -7.19
N PHE A 406 -14.74 13.31 -6.35
CA PHE A 406 -14.62 13.84 -4.99
C PHE A 406 -13.53 14.91 -4.83
N TYR A 407 -12.84 15.28 -5.92
CA TYR A 407 -11.60 16.07 -5.95
C TYR A 407 -10.44 15.38 -5.22
N ASP A 408 -10.64 14.99 -3.97
CA ASP A 408 -9.73 14.22 -3.13
C ASP A 408 -10.01 12.71 -3.23
N TYR A 409 -9.03 11.88 -2.83
CA TYR A 409 -9.28 10.45 -2.64
C TYR A 409 -9.98 10.26 -1.28
N ILE A 410 -11.22 9.76 -1.33
CA ILE A 410 -12.08 9.58 -0.16
C ILE A 410 -12.48 8.11 -0.03
N GLN A 411 -12.42 7.57 1.18
CA GLN A 411 -13.14 6.34 1.54
C GLN A 411 -14.08 6.61 2.70
N ALA A 412 -15.36 6.37 2.47
CA ALA A 412 -16.42 6.60 3.44
C ALA A 412 -16.96 5.26 3.95
N TYR A 413 -17.18 5.17 5.25
CA TYR A 413 -17.58 3.97 5.96
C TYR A 413 -18.79 4.27 6.84
N LYS A 414 -19.71 3.31 6.98
CA LYS A 414 -20.89 3.43 7.85
C LYS A 414 -21.11 2.21 8.72
N ASN A 415 -21.48 2.42 9.97
CA ASN A 415 -22.02 1.41 10.87
C ASN A 415 -23.22 1.99 11.63
N GLY A 416 -24.43 1.60 11.22
CA GLY A 416 -25.65 2.20 11.77
C GLY A 416 -25.71 3.72 11.54
N VAL A 417 -25.73 4.49 12.62
CA VAL A 417 -25.75 5.97 12.59
C VAL A 417 -24.36 6.59 12.57
N GLU A 418 -23.31 5.80 12.81
CA GLU A 418 -21.93 6.27 12.82
C GLU A 418 -21.35 6.24 11.40
N LEU A 419 -20.79 7.38 11.00
CA LEU A 419 -20.26 7.64 9.67
C LEU A 419 -18.81 8.08 9.82
N CYS A 420 -17.92 7.47 9.04
CA CYS A 420 -16.50 7.81 9.04
C CYS A 420 -16.04 8.14 7.61
N GLU A 421 -15.25 9.19 7.47
CA GLU A 421 -14.62 9.61 6.21
C GLU A 421 -13.10 9.58 6.36
N VAL A 422 -12.44 8.97 5.38
CA VAL A 422 -10.98 8.92 5.25
C VAL A 422 -10.61 9.74 4.03
N ILE A 423 -9.86 10.83 4.22
CA ILE A 423 -9.45 11.72 3.14
C ILE A 423 -7.93 11.68 3.02
N VAL A 424 -7.43 11.41 1.82
CA VAL A 424 -5.99 11.47 1.54
C VAL A 424 -5.64 12.72 0.74
N ASN A 425 -4.64 13.40 1.25
CA ASN A 425 -4.08 14.65 0.81
C ASN A 425 -5.13 15.75 0.58
N PRO A 426 -5.96 16.06 1.60
CA PRO A 426 -6.81 17.25 1.52
C PRO A 426 -5.91 18.45 1.29
N ASP A 427 -6.23 19.26 0.30
CA ASP A 427 -5.40 20.41 -0.09
C ASP A 427 -5.22 21.39 1.05
N SER A 428 -4.06 21.30 1.67
CA SER A 428 -3.56 22.24 2.66
C SER A 428 -2.79 23.40 2.04
N SER A 429 -2.59 23.42 0.71
CA SER A 429 -1.80 24.46 0.03
C SER A 429 -2.57 25.75 -0.19
N SER A 430 -3.90 25.68 -0.22
CA SER A 430 -4.80 26.84 -0.40
C SER A 430 -5.00 27.67 0.89
N TYR A 431 -4.61 27.15 2.06
CA TYR A 431 -4.77 27.82 3.36
C TYR A 431 -3.40 28.10 3.97
N GLY A 432 -2.75 29.15 3.44
CA GLY A 432 -1.49 29.65 3.95
C GLY A 432 -1.59 30.13 5.42
N SER A 433 -0.40 30.24 6.01
CA SER A 433 -0.07 30.85 7.31
C SER A 433 -0.63 30.17 8.56
N GLU A 434 0.26 29.54 9.33
CA GLU A 434 0.61 29.99 10.71
C GLU A 434 1.46 28.96 11.48
N THR A 435 1.60 27.73 10.98
CA THR A 435 2.49 26.73 11.61
C THR A 435 3.56 26.28 10.64
N ASN A 436 4.84 26.35 11.06
CA ASN A 436 6.08 25.96 10.36
C ASN A 436 6.15 24.50 9.85
N PHE A 437 5.04 23.81 9.67
CA PHE A 437 5.01 22.57 8.94
C PHE A 437 5.05 22.89 7.46
N ASP A 438 6.25 22.78 6.90
CA ASP A 438 6.45 22.43 5.49
C ASP A 438 5.36 21.41 5.13
N THR A 439 4.38 21.86 4.34
CA THR A 439 3.01 21.30 4.31
C THR A 439 3.02 19.91 3.69
N GLY A 440 3.31 18.93 4.53
CA GLY A 440 3.35 17.53 4.22
C GLY A 440 2.07 17.03 3.58
N TYR A 441 2.16 15.88 2.92
CA TYR A 441 0.98 15.09 2.61
C TYR A 441 0.24 14.76 3.90
N LYS A 442 -1.10 14.66 3.83
CA LYS A 442 -1.94 14.37 5.00
C LYS A 442 -2.89 13.22 4.70
N LEU A 443 -3.11 12.34 5.67
CA LEU A 443 -4.25 11.43 5.70
C LEU A 443 -5.10 11.81 6.90
N SER A 444 -6.38 12.06 6.71
CA SER A 444 -7.31 12.40 7.79
C SER A 444 -8.36 11.30 7.94
N VAL A 445 -8.69 10.96 9.18
CA VAL A 445 -9.82 10.09 9.51
C VAL A 445 -10.75 10.88 10.42
N SER A 446 -12.03 10.89 10.09
CA SER A 446 -13.03 11.69 10.78
C SER A 446 -14.32 10.90 10.91
N CYS A 447 -14.79 10.70 12.13
CA CYS A 447 -16.01 9.96 12.43
C CYS A 447 -17.03 10.87 13.12
N GLY A 448 -18.32 10.63 12.90
CA GLY A 448 -19.42 11.36 13.52
C GLY A 448 -20.74 10.60 13.39
N ASN A 449 -21.69 10.90 14.28
CA ASN A 449 -22.95 10.16 14.40
C ASN A 449 -24.20 11.07 14.46
N THR A 450 -24.08 12.32 13.99
CA THR A 450 -25.13 13.34 14.13
C THR A 450 -25.85 13.67 12.82
N PHE A 451 -25.71 12.83 11.79
CA PHE A 451 -26.20 13.10 10.42
C PHE A 451 -27.66 13.59 10.38
N ASP A 452 -28.60 12.87 10.97
CA ASP A 452 -30.03 13.20 10.89
C ASP A 452 -30.36 14.57 11.49
N LYS A 453 -29.70 14.89 12.62
CA LYS A 453 -29.83 16.19 13.29
C LYS A 453 -29.30 17.30 12.38
N VAL A 454 -28.04 17.17 11.92
CA VAL A 454 -27.41 18.21 11.12
C VAL A 454 -28.01 18.34 9.72
N TYR A 455 -28.56 17.26 9.17
CA TYR A 455 -29.33 17.25 7.94
C TYR A 455 -30.59 18.11 8.10
N SER A 456 -31.37 17.87 9.16
CA SER A 456 -32.60 18.64 9.44
C SER A 456 -32.31 20.14 9.62
N GLU A 457 -31.17 20.48 10.23
CA GLU A 457 -30.71 21.86 10.42
C GLU A 457 -30.23 22.52 9.11
N GLN A 458 -29.47 21.81 8.26
CA GLN A 458 -28.84 22.39 7.06
C GLN A 458 -29.75 22.41 5.82
N ILE A 459 -30.68 21.46 5.69
CA ILE A 459 -31.51 21.30 4.49
C ILE A 459 -32.34 22.54 4.12
N PRO A 460 -32.99 23.25 5.06
CA PRO A 460 -33.73 24.46 4.71
C PRO A 460 -32.86 25.51 4.01
N PHE A 461 -31.62 25.70 4.47
CA PHE A 461 -30.66 26.63 3.87
C PHE A 461 -30.17 26.15 2.50
N ILE A 462 -29.86 24.85 2.36
CA ILE A 462 -29.47 24.25 1.08
C ILE A 462 -30.57 24.46 0.03
N LYS A 463 -31.83 24.24 0.41
CA LYS A 463 -32.99 24.45 -0.47
C LYS A 463 -33.16 25.93 -0.83
N ALA A 464 -33.04 26.84 0.14
CA ALA A 464 -33.12 28.27 -0.11
C ALA A 464 -32.07 28.74 -1.13
N VAL A 465 -30.82 28.31 -0.95
CA VAL A 465 -29.73 28.62 -1.88
C VAL A 465 -29.97 28.00 -3.25
N LYS A 466 -30.40 26.74 -3.34
CA LYS A 466 -30.66 26.09 -4.62
C LYS A 466 -31.83 26.72 -5.38
N ASN A 467 -32.83 27.23 -4.69
CA ASN A 467 -33.91 28.00 -5.31
C ASN A 467 -33.42 29.33 -5.86
N PHE A 468 -32.48 29.99 -5.16
CA PHE A 468 -31.88 31.26 -5.58
C PHE A 468 -30.84 31.08 -6.71
N LYS A 469 -30.06 30.00 -6.67
CA LYS A 469 -29.00 29.64 -7.64
C LYS A 469 -29.10 28.17 -8.06
N PRO A 470 -30.03 27.82 -8.97
CA PRO A 470 -30.25 26.43 -9.40
C PRO A 470 -29.02 25.77 -10.04
N GLU A 471 -28.08 26.56 -10.55
CA GLU A 471 -26.85 26.11 -11.17
C GLU A 471 -25.82 25.54 -10.18
N TYR A 472 -25.97 25.78 -8.87
CA TYR A 472 -25.05 25.28 -7.86
C TYR A 472 -25.17 23.75 -7.72
N LYS A 473 -24.15 23.04 -8.22
CA LYS A 473 -23.98 21.59 -8.08
C LYS A 473 -23.14 21.27 -6.84
N ASN A 474 -23.45 20.17 -6.16
CA ASN A 474 -22.71 19.70 -4.97
C ASN A 474 -22.58 20.76 -3.86
N LEU A 475 -23.68 21.48 -3.64
CA LEU A 475 -23.74 22.55 -2.65
C LEU A 475 -23.46 22.04 -1.23
N ILE A 476 -22.58 22.75 -0.54
CA ILE A 476 -22.32 22.63 0.89
C ILE A 476 -22.69 23.97 1.53
N VAL A 477 -23.42 23.91 2.65
CA VAL A 477 -23.78 25.09 3.44
C VAL A 477 -23.15 24.99 4.83
N ARG A 478 -22.49 26.06 5.26
CA ARG A 478 -21.91 26.23 6.59
C ARG A 478 -22.65 27.34 7.30
N ILE A 479 -23.38 27.05 8.36
CA ILE A 479 -23.99 28.11 9.18
C ILE A 479 -22.87 28.71 10.03
N HIS A 480 -22.57 29.98 9.84
CA HIS A 480 -21.53 30.68 10.62
C HIS A 480 -22.14 31.34 11.85
N GLU A 481 -23.12 32.21 11.62
CA GLU A 481 -23.67 33.11 12.62
C GLU A 481 -25.16 33.35 12.34
N HIS A 482 -25.91 33.71 13.39
CA HIS A 482 -27.29 34.13 13.25
C HIS A 482 -27.62 35.26 14.23
N SER A 483 -28.51 36.16 13.82
CA SER A 483 -28.98 37.30 14.62
C SER A 483 -30.44 37.56 14.26
N GLY A 484 -31.34 37.32 15.22
CA GLY A 484 -32.78 37.31 14.95
C GLY A 484 -33.14 36.34 13.82
N ASP A 485 -33.81 36.84 12.80
CA ASP A 485 -34.22 36.08 11.62
C ASP A 485 -33.13 36.01 10.53
N PHE A 486 -31.97 36.64 10.72
CA PHE A 486 -30.90 36.68 9.72
C PHE A 486 -29.81 35.64 10.02
N PHE A 487 -29.32 34.99 8.97
CA PHE A 487 -28.28 33.97 9.03
C PHE A 487 -27.18 34.33 8.04
N LYS A 488 -25.93 34.28 8.51
CA LYS A 488 -24.77 34.27 7.64
C LYS A 488 -24.36 32.83 7.42
N VAL A 489 -24.40 32.40 6.17
CA VAL A 489 -24.00 31.05 5.78
C VAL A 489 -22.90 31.09 4.74
N GLY A 490 -21.89 30.26 4.90
CA GLY A 490 -20.92 29.95 3.86
C GLY A 490 -21.58 29.01 2.86
N VAL A 491 -21.49 29.35 1.59
CA VAL A 491 -22.12 28.62 0.49
C VAL A 491 -21.04 28.27 -0.51
N GLY A 492 -20.86 26.98 -0.83
CA GLY A 492 -19.82 26.62 -1.77
C GLY A 492 -19.69 25.13 -2.06
N GLY A 493 -18.63 24.81 -2.79
CA GLY A 493 -18.14 23.44 -2.93
C GLY A 493 -17.07 23.14 -1.87
N PHE A 494 -16.32 22.06 -2.05
CA PHE A 494 -15.27 21.65 -1.11
C PHE A 494 -14.16 22.69 -0.91
N ARG A 495 -13.82 23.45 -1.96
CA ARG A 495 -12.58 24.26 -2.02
C ARG A 495 -12.78 25.72 -2.39
N GLY A 496 -14.02 26.19 -2.38
CA GLY A 496 -14.35 27.56 -2.73
C GLY A 496 -15.77 27.87 -2.29
N GLY A 497 -16.01 29.12 -1.95
CA GLY A 497 -17.33 29.55 -1.52
C GLY A 497 -17.51 31.06 -1.58
N SER A 498 -18.75 31.42 -1.32
CA SER A 498 -19.24 32.76 -1.09
C SER A 498 -19.90 32.78 0.28
N SER A 499 -20.12 33.96 0.83
CA SER A 499 -21.07 34.11 1.94
C SER A 499 -22.45 34.39 1.36
N ALA A 500 -23.48 33.91 2.04
CA ALA A 500 -24.85 34.30 1.79
C ALA A 500 -25.47 34.85 3.07
N VAL A 501 -26.31 35.87 2.90
CA VAL A 501 -27.21 36.34 3.95
C VAL A 501 -28.59 35.77 3.64
N ILE A 502 -29.12 35.01 4.59
CA ILE A 502 -30.42 34.34 4.46
C ILE A 502 -31.33 34.86 5.56
N LYS A 503 -32.57 35.21 5.22
CA LYS A 503 -33.60 35.67 6.14
C LYS A 503 -34.64 34.58 6.33
N LYS A 504 -35.02 34.33 7.58
CA LYS A 504 -36.12 33.44 7.95
C LYS A 504 -37.43 34.23 7.90
N GLU A 505 -38.42 33.69 7.21
CA GLU A 505 -39.74 34.29 7.00
C GLU A 505 -40.80 33.24 7.34
N GLY A 506 -41.18 33.18 8.63
CA GLY A 506 -41.99 32.10 9.17
C GLY A 506 -41.25 30.75 9.08
N GLU A 507 -41.80 29.80 8.33
CA GLU A 507 -41.20 28.47 8.09
C GLU A 507 -40.27 28.44 6.87
N ASN A 508 -40.16 29.55 6.12
CA ASN A 508 -39.38 29.63 4.90
C ASN A 508 -38.04 30.36 5.12
N TYR A 509 -37.09 30.08 4.24
CA TYR A 509 -35.79 30.74 4.19
C TYR A 509 -35.61 31.38 2.82
N ARG A 510 -35.36 32.69 2.80
CA ARG A 510 -35.13 33.47 1.57
C ARG A 510 -33.69 33.96 1.57
N VAL A 511 -33.00 33.70 0.47
CA VAL A 511 -31.66 34.24 0.25
C VAL A 511 -31.80 35.71 -0.13
N LEU A 512 -31.17 36.60 0.63
CA LEU A 512 -31.12 38.02 0.32
C LEU A 512 -30.00 38.30 -0.70
N TYR A 513 -28.85 37.66 -0.52
CA TYR A 513 -27.66 37.88 -1.32
C TYR A 513 -26.66 36.74 -1.17
N ILE A 514 -25.88 36.48 -2.23
CA ILE A 514 -24.74 35.54 -2.24
C ILE A 514 -23.56 36.19 -2.98
N SER A 515 -22.43 36.34 -2.30
CA SER A 515 -21.17 36.84 -2.92
C SER A 515 -19.95 36.62 -2.01
N GLN A 516 -18.77 36.89 -2.56
CA GLN A 516 -17.54 37.02 -1.79
C GLN A 516 -17.38 38.42 -1.18
N GLU A 517 -18.11 39.40 -1.70
CA GLU A 517 -18.12 40.80 -1.26
C GLU A 517 -19.25 41.09 -0.27
N ASP A 518 -19.15 42.19 0.47
CA ASP A 518 -20.22 42.70 1.34
C ASP A 518 -21.49 43.10 0.53
N PRO A 519 -22.70 43.05 1.12
CA PRO A 519 -23.95 43.41 0.42
C PRO A 519 -24.02 44.91 0.04
N SER A 520 -24.90 45.27 -0.89
CA SER A 520 -25.14 46.68 -1.25
C SER A 520 -25.87 47.44 -0.14
N CYS A 521 -25.65 48.76 -0.07
CA CYS A 521 -26.32 49.59 0.94
C CYS A 521 -27.84 49.59 0.74
N SER A 522 -28.29 49.60 -0.52
CA SER A 522 -29.70 49.50 -0.88
C SER A 522 -30.37 48.24 -0.32
N LEU A 523 -29.68 47.09 -0.38
CA LEU A 523 -30.22 45.83 0.13
C LEU A 523 -30.34 45.87 1.66
N ILE A 524 -29.35 46.44 2.34
CA ILE A 524 -29.35 46.56 3.80
C ILE A 524 -30.52 47.42 4.27
N GLU A 525 -30.74 48.56 3.62
CA GLU A 525 -31.84 49.48 3.91
C GLU A 525 -33.21 48.86 3.58
N GLU A 526 -33.35 48.23 2.41
CA GLU A 526 -34.60 47.59 1.97
C GLU A 526 -35.02 46.46 2.91
N GLU A 527 -34.07 45.59 3.30
CA GLU A 527 -34.35 44.43 4.14
C GLU A 527 -34.38 44.74 5.64
N ASN A 528 -34.06 46.00 6.01
CA ASN A 528 -33.92 46.48 7.39
C ASN A 528 -33.00 45.58 8.22
N ILE A 529 -31.81 45.27 7.69
CA ILE A 529 -30.85 44.41 8.37
C ILE A 529 -30.29 45.16 9.61
N PRO A 530 -30.47 44.65 10.83
CA PRO A 530 -30.04 45.37 12.03
C PRO A 530 -28.52 45.58 12.09
N ASN A 531 -28.08 46.70 12.66
CA ASN A 531 -26.65 47.02 12.78
C ASN A 531 -25.88 45.97 13.61
N GLU A 532 -26.52 45.39 14.63
CA GLU A 532 -25.96 44.29 15.41
C GLU A 532 -25.74 43.03 14.56
N THR A 533 -26.62 42.76 13.59
CA THR A 533 -26.48 41.66 12.63
C THR A 533 -25.30 41.93 11.69
N LEU A 534 -25.18 43.14 11.15
CA LEU A 534 -24.06 43.53 10.28
C LEU A 534 -22.72 43.42 11.01
N LYS A 535 -22.66 43.90 12.27
CA LYS A 535 -21.48 43.78 13.13
C LYS A 535 -21.12 42.33 13.44
N LEU A 536 -22.10 41.51 13.82
CA LEU A 536 -21.90 40.08 14.06
C LEU A 536 -21.29 39.42 12.82
N PHE A 537 -21.88 39.69 11.65
CA PHE A 537 -21.46 39.16 10.36
C PHE A 537 -20.13 39.73 9.86
N ASN A 538 -19.46 40.58 10.63
CA ASN A 538 -18.22 41.27 10.25
C ASN A 538 -18.33 41.98 8.89
N ILE A 539 -19.52 42.49 8.58
CA ILE A 539 -19.78 43.33 7.40
C ILE A 539 -19.37 44.73 7.79
N LYS A 540 -18.29 45.24 7.17
CA LYS A 540 -17.67 46.50 7.60
C LYS A 540 -18.19 47.71 6.84
N GLY A 541 -18.90 47.46 5.75
CA GLY A 541 -19.50 48.49 4.93
C GLY A 541 -20.43 47.88 3.89
N CYS A 542 -20.79 48.69 2.90
CA CYS A 542 -21.65 48.28 1.82
C CYS A 542 -21.31 49.03 0.54
N TYR A 543 -21.65 48.44 -0.61
CA TYR A 543 -21.48 49.11 -1.89
C TYR A 543 -22.62 50.10 -2.14
N GLY A 544 -22.29 51.39 -2.26
CA GLY A 544 -23.22 52.49 -2.48
C GLY A 544 -23.55 52.78 -3.94
N GLY A 545 -23.45 51.78 -4.83
CA GLY A 545 -23.57 51.98 -6.28
C GLY A 545 -22.40 52.78 -6.84
N ASP A 546 -22.68 53.92 -7.49
CA ASP A 546 -21.68 54.78 -8.17
C ASP A 546 -20.69 55.44 -7.20
N ASN A 547 -21.01 55.49 -5.90
CA ASN A 547 -20.20 56.17 -4.89
C ASN A 547 -19.12 55.28 -4.24
N GLY A 548 -18.95 54.04 -4.71
CA GLY A 548 -17.97 53.10 -4.16
C GLY A 548 -18.39 52.47 -2.83
N PHE A 549 -17.40 51.98 -2.07
CA PHE A 549 -17.62 51.29 -0.80
C PHE A 549 -17.82 52.29 0.35
N ILE A 550 -18.93 52.18 1.07
CA ILE A 550 -19.28 53.02 2.22
C ILE A 550 -19.02 52.23 3.49
N TRP A 551 -18.10 52.70 4.33
CA TRP A 551 -17.81 52.08 5.63
C TRP A 551 -18.89 52.45 6.65
N PHE A 552 -19.33 51.46 7.45
CA PHE A 552 -20.13 51.77 8.63
C PHE A 552 -19.20 52.43 9.66
N ASN A 553 -19.55 53.63 10.13
CA ASN A 553 -18.79 54.31 11.19
C ASN A 553 -18.69 53.36 12.40
N GLN A 554 -17.45 52.99 12.76
CA GLN A 554 -17.15 51.98 13.78
C GLN A 554 -17.69 52.36 15.17
#